data_AF-A0A352UHN7-F1
#
_entry.id   AF-A0A352UHN7-F1
#
_cell.length_a   1.000
_cell.length_b   1.000
_cell.length_c   1.000
_cell.angle_alpha   90.00
_cell.angle_beta   90.00
_cell.angle_gamma   90.00
#
_symmetry.space_group_name_H-M   'P 1'
#
loop_
_entity.id
_entity.type
_entity.pdbx_description
1 polymer ?
#
loop_
_entity_poly.entity_id
_entity_poly.type
_entity_poly.pdbx_seq_one_letter_code
_entity_poly.pdbx_strand_id
1 'polypeptide(L)' 'VVPVGSRQEQQLMKVVRTHDGFSVATLGGCRFVPLIGEGAWPDEGTTIE' A
#
# COMPACT_ATOMS: atom_id res chain seq x y z
N VAL A 1 -7.47 6.28 -2.69
CA VAL A 1 -7.38 5.35 -1.53
C VAL A 1 -6.35 4.28 -1.87
N VAL A 2 -5.64 3.75 -0.88
CA VAL A 2 -4.54 2.79 -1.09
C VAL A 2 -4.49 1.78 0.06
N PRO A 3 -4.34 0.47 -0.20
CA PRO A 3 -4.08 -0.52 0.85
C PRO A 3 -2.62 -0.41 1.31
N VAL A 4 -2.39 -0.27 2.62
CA VAL A 4 -1.06 -0.15 3.23
C VAL A 4 -0.93 -1.15 4.37
N GLY A 5 0.20 -1.84 4.46
CA GLY A 5 0.41 -2.96 5.39
C GLY A 5 0.97 -4.17 4.64
N SER A 6 1.15 -5.30 5.30
CA SER A 6 1.74 -6.50 4.69
C SER A 6 0.84 -7.13 3.61
N ARG A 7 1.33 -8.19 2.94
CA ARG A 7 0.51 -8.98 2.01
C ARG A 7 -0.70 -9.63 2.71
N GLN A 8 -0.59 -9.91 4.01
CA GLN A 8 -1.61 -10.62 4.78
C GLN A 8 -2.55 -9.68 5.53
N GLU A 9 -2.08 -8.51 5.96
CA GLU A 9 -2.81 -7.56 6.77
C GLU A 9 -2.63 -6.13 6.26
N GLN A 10 -3.70 -5.56 5.68
CA GLN A 10 -3.69 -4.23 5.10
C GLN A 10 -4.76 -3.34 5.75
N GLN A 11 -4.46 -2.05 5.87
CA GLN A 11 -5.42 -1.00 6.19
C GLN A 11 -5.72 -0.17 4.94
N LEU A 12 -6.99 0.14 4.71
CA LEU A 12 -7.39 1.02 3.62
C LEU A 12 -7.17 2.47 4.05
N MET A 13 -6.24 3.16 3.39
CA MET A 13 -5.92 4.54 3.70
C MET A 13 -6.49 5.48 2.63
N LYS A 14 -7.15 6.56 3.07
CA LYS A 14 -7.55 7.69 2.23
C LYS A 14 -6.51 8.79 2.39
N VAL A 15 -5.80 9.08 1.31
CA VAL A 15 -4.86 10.20 1.22
C VAL A 15 -5.50 11.28 0.35
N VAL A 16 -5.56 12.50 0.86
CA VAL A 16 -6.04 13.69 0.16
C VAL A 16 -4.91 14.69 0.11
N ARG A 17 -4.50 15.11 -1.09
CA ARG A 17 -3.55 16.21 -1.25
C ARG A 17 -4.24 17.52 -0.87
N THR A 18 -3.63 18.29 0.02
CA THR A 18 -4.05 19.62 0.44
C THR A 18 -3.01 20.65 0.00
N HIS A 19 -3.28 21.93 0.24
CA HIS A 19 -2.32 23.00 -0.04
C HIS A 19 -1.05 22.89 0.82
N ASP A 20 -1.18 22.45 2.07
CA ASP A 20 -0.06 22.31 3.02
C ASP A 20 0.59 20.91 3.03
N GLY A 21 0.14 19.98 2.18
CA GLY A 21 0.70 18.63 2.13
C GLY A 21 -0.36 17.56 1.88
N PHE A 22 -0.47 16.60 2.81
CA PHE A 22 -1.37 15.47 2.70
C PHE A 22 -2.18 15.27 3.98
N SER A 23 -3.50 15.14 3.84
CA SER A 23 -4.39 14.65 4.89
C SER A 23 -4.60 13.16 4.70
N VAL A 24 -4.39 12.39 5.77
CA VAL A 24 -4.42 10.92 5.74
C VAL A 24 -5.43 10.41 6.76
N ALA A 25 -6.32 9.50 6.33
CA ALA A 25 -7.29 8.86 7.20
C ALA A 25 -7.30 7.34 7.00
N THR A 26 -7.36 6.58 8.09
CA THR A 26 -7.50 5.12 8.09
C THR A 26 -8.99 4.75 8.05
N LEU A 27 -9.39 3.94 7.07
CA LEU A 27 -10.77 3.51 6.87
C LEU A 27 -11.06 2.10 7.40
N GLY A 28 -10.03 1.42 7.94
CA GLY A 28 -10.13 0.08 8.52
C GLY A 28 -9.41 -0.98 7.70
N GLY A 29 -9.53 -2.24 8.14
CA GLY A 29 -8.88 -3.38 7.51
C GLY A 29 -9.42 -3.70 6.11
N CYS A 30 -8.54 -4.17 5.23
CA CYS A 30 -8.90 -4.60 3.87
C CYS A 30 -7.99 -5.74 3.38
N ARG A 31 -8.34 -6.34 2.24
CA ARG A 31 -7.54 -7.38 1.60
C ARG A 31 -7.57 -7.23 0.08
N PHE A 32 -6.49 -6.72 -0.48
CA PHE A 32 -6.29 -6.54 -1.90
C PHE A 32 -5.26 -7.54 -2.43
N VAL A 33 -5.17 -7.66 -3.75
CA VAL A 33 -4.03 -8.33 -4.39
C VAL A 33 -2.72 -7.60 -4.07
N PRO A 34 -1.56 -8.28 -4.09
CA PRO A 34 -0.27 -7.63 -3.88
C PRO A 34 -0.03 -6.50 -4.90
N LEU A 35 0.56 -5.40 -4.43
CA LEU A 35 1.12 -4.39 -5.31
C LEU A 35 2.38 -4.96 -5.98
N ILE A 36 2.48 -4.82 -7.31
CA ILE A 36 3.58 -5.33 -8.13
C ILE A 36 4.20 -4.15 -8.90
N GLY A 37 5.53 -4.11 -8.99
CA GLY A 37 6.28 -3.10 -9.72
C GLY A 37 7.40 -2.45 -8.90
N GLU A 38 8.05 -1.44 -9.47
CA GLU A 38 9.09 -0.67 -8.79
C GLU A 38 8.53 0.00 -7.52
N GLY A 39 9.24 -0.17 -6.40
CA GLY A 39 8.81 0.34 -5.08
C GLY A 39 7.64 -0.44 -4.44
N ALA A 40 7.23 -1.57 -5.02
CA ALA A 40 6.21 -2.45 -4.46
C ALA A 40 6.81 -3.57 -3.58
N TRP A 41 6.02 -4.60 -3.27
CA TRP A 41 6.52 -5.78 -2.56
C TRP A 41 7.59 -6.48 -3.40
N PRO A 42 8.66 -7.02 -2.77
CA PRO A 42 9.60 -7.89 -3.46
C PRO A 42 8.85 -9.05 -4.11
N ASP A 43 9.20 -9.36 -5.35
CA ASP A 43 8.71 -10.58 -5.97
C ASP A 43 9.39 -11.77 -5.31
N GLU A 44 8.60 -12.74 -4.85
CA GLU A 44 9.11 -13.97 -4.23
C GLU A 44 9.86 -14.86 -5.24
N GLY A 45 9.88 -14.47 -6.53
CA GLY A 45 10.59 -15.14 -7.62
C GLY A 45 11.87 -14.46 -8.11
N THR A 46 12.28 -13.32 -7.55
CA THR A 46 13.51 -12.64 -7.97
C THR A 46 14.69 -13.04 -7.08
N THR A 47 15.14 -14.29 -7.23
CA THR A 47 16.55 -14.62 -6.93
C THR A 47 17.37 -14.00 -8.05
N ILE A 48 18.08 -12.90 -7.76
CA ILE A 48 19.09 -12.38 -8.66
C ILE A 48 20.34 -13.22 -8.40
N GLU A 49 20.63 -14.17 -9.31
CA GLU A 49 21.99 -14.68 -9.51
C GLU A 49 22.86 -13.62 -10.21
#